data_AF-A0A6L5JZQ2-F1
#
_entry.id   AF-A0A6L5JZQ2-F1
#
_cell.length_a   1.000
_cell.length_b   1.000
_cell.length_c   1.000
_cell.angle_alpha   90.00
_cell.angle_beta   90.00
_cell.angle_gamma   90.00
#
_symmetry.space_group_name_H-M   'P 1'
#
loop_
_entity.id
_entity.type
_entity.pdbx_description
1 polymer ?
#
loop_
_entity_poly.entity_id
_entity_poly.type
_entity_poly.pdbx_seq_one_letter_code
_entity_poly.pdbx_strand_id
1 'polypeptide(L)'
;MKKISVIHLARVEGNGGITATIDGKVVTDVKFLIYEGPRLIERLTLGKTPEEDVNIVPRICAICTVSHKYAALRAMENALSVKVPSKATLFRELMHLGEMIESHSLHTYYLALPDYVGFPNAIAMASKFDLEVKIALEMKEFGNHIMKKASGRFIHGENPVIGGFGKYPSKEELIWIKSRAIQFMPFVLKTVELFCGLDYPSCPEEETVYACCNPDQNKYGLIGDEIILSTGKKIGKDDYKRLTNEFVVPHSYAKRSRYKEKPYSVGSLARVNILGERLKGEARKMYQKHFNRRWKKNPLFNNAAQALELLYAFERVPKIIDKMLKLPDLPLVEYTKKEGKGTGIVEAPRGLLIHSYEISNGLVSHTDIITPTAQNAEGIERYCYIAAQKFLYRGEEDKIRDRMELVVRAYDPCISCSAHMAKIKKVPKEDWKTKLNEIKKNRSDDGAGIELALELRKHGVRDVWLESEMGEREASWKNGIRPVVFLDAVDFKEKPGKVTFFPLHHVFSNSALSHRLLPFISSQTNNMQIRNSFVLGIQPESIEEGQKISNSVHEALTEVFKQLIK
;
A
#
# COMPACT_ATOMS: atom_id res chain seq x y z
N MET A 1 28.63 8.47 -14.31
CA MET A 1 27.29 7.94 -14.03
C MET A 1 26.38 9.01 -13.45
N LYS A 2 25.24 9.25 -14.09
CA LYS A 2 24.19 10.19 -13.68
C LYS A 2 23.00 9.40 -13.13
N LYS A 3 22.29 9.94 -12.13
CA LYS A 3 21.13 9.29 -11.52
C LYS A 3 19.90 10.18 -11.65
N ILE A 4 18.84 9.65 -12.26
CA ILE A 4 17.51 10.27 -12.30
C ILE A 4 16.66 9.54 -11.26
N SER A 5 16.13 10.27 -10.29
CA SER A 5 15.39 9.68 -9.17
C SER A 5 14.06 10.38 -8.94
N VAL A 6 13.02 9.58 -8.73
CA VAL A 6 11.79 9.99 -8.08
C VAL A 6 11.88 9.44 -6.67
N ILE A 7 12.34 10.27 -5.74
CA ILE A 7 12.59 9.83 -4.36
C ILE A 7 11.29 9.44 -3.68
N HIS A 8 10.23 10.22 -3.88
CA HIS A 8 8.91 9.95 -3.35
C HIS A 8 7.88 9.93 -4.49
N LEU A 9 7.29 8.77 -4.73
CA LEU A 9 6.20 8.63 -5.69
C LEU A 9 4.93 9.23 -5.09
N ALA A 10 4.47 10.34 -5.66
CA ALA A 10 3.15 10.89 -5.35
C ALA A 10 2.05 10.14 -6.11
N ARG A 11 0.83 10.17 -5.57
CA ARG A 11 -0.37 9.53 -6.13
C ARG A 11 -0.25 8.01 -6.30
N VAL A 12 0.44 7.36 -5.36
CA VAL A 12 0.43 5.91 -5.15
C VAL A 12 0.17 5.63 -3.67
N GLU A 13 -0.23 4.42 -3.34
CA GLU A 13 -0.39 4.02 -1.94
C GLU A 13 0.97 3.59 -1.37
N GLY A 14 1.26 4.02 -0.14
CA GLY A 14 2.49 3.73 0.62
C GLY A 14 3.71 4.58 0.21
N ASN A 15 4.89 4.24 0.73
CA ASN A 15 6.11 5.03 0.54
C ASN A 15 7.19 4.30 -0.28
N GLY A 16 7.48 4.82 -1.47
CA GLY A 16 8.48 4.27 -2.37
C GLY A 16 8.94 5.26 -3.42
N GLY A 17 9.92 4.83 -4.20
CA GLY A 17 10.57 5.62 -5.24
C GLY A 17 10.99 4.77 -6.44
N ILE A 18 11.43 5.43 -7.50
CA ILE A 18 12.01 4.78 -8.68
C ILE A 18 13.28 5.53 -9.07
N THR A 19 14.34 4.80 -9.36
CA THR A 19 15.63 5.40 -9.75
C THR A 19 16.15 4.76 -11.02
N ALA A 20 16.69 5.57 -11.92
CA ALA A 20 17.39 5.16 -13.13
C ALA A 20 18.84 5.65 -13.07
N THR A 21 19.78 4.75 -13.34
CA THR A 21 21.21 5.07 -13.43
C THR A 21 21.62 5.07 -14.90
N ILE A 22 22.33 6.11 -15.31
CA ILE A 22 22.73 6.37 -16.69
C ILE A 22 24.25 6.49 -16.75
N ASP A 23 24.85 5.78 -17.70
CA ASP A 23 26.26 5.91 -18.05
C ASP A 23 26.41 6.26 -19.54
N GLY A 24 26.81 7.50 -19.81
CA GLY A 24 26.82 8.06 -21.16
C GLY A 24 25.44 8.01 -21.82
N LYS A 25 25.28 7.16 -22.83
CA LYS A 25 24.02 6.97 -23.60
C LYS A 25 23.25 5.69 -23.23
N VAL A 26 23.67 5.00 -22.18
CA VAL A 26 23.09 3.71 -21.77
C VAL A 26 22.49 3.85 -20.37
N VAL A 27 21.24 3.42 -20.22
CA VAL A 27 20.65 3.19 -18.90
C VAL A 27 21.23 1.88 -18.39
N THR A 28 21.91 1.89 -17.25
CA THR A 28 22.58 0.69 -16.71
C THR A 28 21.70 -0.06 -15.73
N ASP A 29 20.79 0.64 -15.04
CA ASP A 29 19.97 0.05 -13.98
C ASP A 29 18.72 0.89 -13.72
N VAL A 30 17.61 0.21 -13.38
CA VAL A 30 16.39 0.85 -12.88
C VAL A 30 15.88 0.08 -11.67
N LYS A 31 15.69 0.78 -10.55
CA LYS A 31 15.32 0.19 -9.26
C LYS A 31 14.04 0.79 -8.70
N PHE A 32 13.05 -0.07 -8.48
CA PHE A 32 11.82 0.26 -7.76
C PHE A 32 12.02 0.03 -6.26
N LEU A 33 12.05 1.13 -5.53
CA LEU A 33 12.41 1.21 -4.12
C LEU A 33 11.14 1.25 -3.29
N ILE A 34 11.07 0.39 -2.29
CA ILE A 34 10.01 0.43 -1.27
C ILE A 34 10.72 0.65 0.05
N TYR A 35 10.46 1.81 0.64
CA TYR A 35 11.11 2.26 1.88
C TYR A 35 10.32 1.85 3.11
N GLU A 36 9.04 1.53 2.93
CA GLU A 36 8.17 1.14 4.04
C GLU A 36 8.71 -0.10 4.74
N GLY A 37 8.79 0.01 6.07
CA GLY A 37 9.30 -1.06 6.91
C GLY A 37 8.43 -2.31 6.81
N PRO A 38 9.04 -3.50 6.84
CA PRO A 38 8.30 -4.75 6.79
C PRO A 38 7.45 -4.94 8.04
N ARG A 39 6.15 -5.17 7.84
CA ARG A 39 5.22 -5.43 8.95
C ARG A 39 5.25 -6.87 9.44
N LEU A 40 5.95 -7.76 8.72
CA LEU A 40 6.17 -9.15 9.09
C LEU A 40 4.88 -9.94 9.40
N ILE A 41 3.80 -9.65 8.68
CA ILE A 41 2.48 -10.27 8.92
C ILE A 41 2.56 -11.80 8.84
N GLU A 42 3.29 -12.37 7.88
CA GLU A 42 3.49 -13.83 7.79
C GLU A 42 4.09 -14.45 9.05
N ARG A 43 4.93 -13.69 9.79
CA ARG A 43 5.50 -14.13 11.05
C ARG A 43 4.56 -13.89 12.23
N LEU A 44 3.81 -12.78 12.20
CA LEU A 44 2.85 -12.41 13.24
C LEU A 44 1.71 -13.43 13.39
N THR A 45 1.38 -14.10 12.30
CA THR A 45 0.24 -15.04 12.24
C THR A 45 0.59 -16.44 12.72
N LEU A 46 1.89 -16.76 12.86
CA LEU A 46 2.30 -18.06 13.40
C LEU A 46 1.88 -18.20 14.87
N GLY A 47 1.32 -19.36 15.20
CA GLY A 47 0.79 -19.66 16.52
C GLY A 47 -0.56 -19.01 16.83
N LYS A 48 -1.17 -18.32 15.86
CA LYS A 48 -2.54 -17.79 15.97
C LYS A 48 -3.57 -18.82 15.53
N THR A 49 -4.80 -18.69 16.01
CA THR A 49 -5.90 -19.51 15.48
C THR A 49 -6.30 -19.01 14.09
N PRO A 50 -6.94 -19.86 13.26
CA PRO A 50 -7.50 -19.43 11.98
C PRO A 50 -8.42 -18.21 12.08
N GLU A 51 -9.23 -18.10 13.14
CA GLU A 51 -10.13 -16.95 13.40
C GLU A 51 -9.37 -15.66 13.71
N GLU A 52 -8.27 -15.75 14.46
CA GLU A 52 -7.41 -14.59 14.72
C GLU A 52 -6.76 -14.13 13.41
N ASP A 53 -6.22 -15.07 12.62
CA ASP A 53 -5.48 -14.76 11.39
C ASP A 53 -6.35 -14.06 10.33
N VAL A 54 -7.57 -14.54 10.08
CA VAL A 54 -8.50 -13.90 9.12
C VAL A 54 -8.86 -12.46 9.50
N ASN A 55 -8.58 -12.05 10.74
CA ASN A 55 -8.72 -10.68 11.22
C ASN A 55 -7.38 -9.94 11.31
N ILE A 56 -6.24 -10.62 11.39
CA ILE A 56 -4.92 -9.97 11.35
C ILE A 56 -4.56 -9.55 9.93
N VAL A 57 -4.64 -10.46 8.95
CA VAL A 57 -4.14 -10.18 7.59
C VAL A 57 -4.79 -9.03 6.83
N PRO A 58 -6.06 -8.63 7.07
CA PRO A 58 -6.61 -7.44 6.44
C PRO A 58 -5.81 -6.16 6.77
N ARG A 59 -5.05 -6.14 7.86
CA ARG A 59 -4.18 -5.01 8.25
C ARG A 59 -2.94 -4.87 7.36
N ILE A 60 -2.72 -5.78 6.42
CA ILE A 60 -1.73 -5.60 5.34
C ILE A 60 -2.08 -4.35 4.52
N CYS A 61 -3.34 -3.99 4.33
CA CYS A 61 -3.65 -2.73 3.67
C CYS A 61 -5.09 -2.30 3.90
N ALA A 62 -5.28 -1.00 4.11
CA ALA A 62 -6.60 -0.41 4.26
C ALA A 62 -7.41 -0.38 2.96
N ILE A 63 -6.77 -0.35 1.79
CA ILE A 63 -7.43 -0.36 0.48
C ILE A 63 -7.74 -1.79 0.03
N CYS A 64 -6.74 -2.68 0.04
CA CYS A 64 -6.86 -4.08 -0.41
C CYS A 64 -7.38 -5.04 0.70
N THR A 65 -8.13 -4.51 1.67
CA THR A 65 -8.50 -5.17 2.93
C THR A 65 -9.47 -6.35 2.76
N VAL A 66 -10.44 -6.24 1.85
CA VAL A 66 -11.44 -7.28 1.56
C VAL A 66 -10.78 -8.40 0.77
N SER A 67 -9.92 -8.07 -0.19
CA SER A 67 -9.12 -9.04 -0.94
C SER A 67 -8.29 -9.93 -0.01
N HIS A 68 -7.52 -9.34 0.91
CA HIS A 68 -6.74 -10.10 1.90
C HIS A 68 -7.62 -10.98 2.78
N LYS A 69 -8.73 -10.43 3.28
CA LYS A 69 -9.67 -11.21 4.09
C LYS A 69 -10.25 -12.38 3.31
N TYR A 70 -10.65 -12.16 2.06
CA TYR A 70 -11.25 -13.19 1.22
C TYR A 70 -10.24 -14.27 0.83
N ALA A 71 -9.01 -13.90 0.47
CA ALA A 71 -7.94 -14.86 0.20
C ALA A 71 -7.68 -15.75 1.42
N ALA A 72 -7.58 -15.17 2.61
CA ALA A 72 -7.36 -15.92 3.84
C ALA A 72 -8.55 -16.82 4.21
N LEU A 73 -9.78 -16.33 4.11
CA LEU A 73 -10.97 -17.16 4.32
C LEU A 73 -10.97 -18.39 3.41
N ARG A 74 -10.72 -18.20 2.12
CA ARG A 74 -10.65 -19.32 1.17
C ARG A 74 -9.52 -20.29 1.53
N ALA A 75 -8.36 -19.79 1.92
CA ALA A 75 -7.22 -20.62 2.26
C ALA A 75 -7.49 -21.46 3.53
N MET A 76 -8.01 -20.82 4.58
CA MET A 76 -8.39 -21.50 5.84
C MET A 76 -9.49 -22.53 5.62
N GLU A 77 -10.52 -22.20 4.85
CA GLU A 77 -11.61 -23.13 4.54
C GLU A 77 -11.14 -24.33 3.72
N ASN A 78 -10.20 -24.13 2.80
CA ASN A 78 -9.56 -25.24 2.08
C ASN A 78 -8.75 -26.14 3.04
N ALA A 79 -7.97 -25.55 3.96
CA ALA A 79 -7.19 -26.30 4.94
C ALA A 79 -8.08 -27.13 5.89
N LEU A 80 -9.14 -26.49 6.38
CA LEU A 80 -10.08 -27.02 7.36
C LEU A 80 -11.21 -27.85 6.74
N SER A 81 -11.24 -27.94 5.41
CA SER A 81 -12.25 -28.70 4.64
C SER A 81 -13.69 -28.19 4.85
N VAL A 82 -13.85 -26.87 4.99
CA VAL A 82 -15.12 -26.19 5.20
C VAL A 82 -15.76 -25.84 3.86
N LYS A 83 -17.00 -26.29 3.64
CA LYS A 83 -17.78 -25.97 2.44
C LYS A 83 -18.77 -24.85 2.74
N VAL A 84 -18.52 -23.69 2.15
CA VAL A 84 -19.31 -22.48 2.38
C VAL A 84 -20.62 -22.50 1.57
N PRO A 85 -21.76 -22.09 2.14
CA PRO A 85 -23.03 -22.03 1.42
C PRO A 85 -22.99 -21.11 0.18
N SER A 86 -23.85 -21.40 -0.80
CA SER A 86 -23.94 -20.62 -2.04
C SER A 86 -24.26 -19.14 -1.80
N LYS A 87 -25.13 -18.82 -0.84
CA LYS A 87 -25.47 -17.42 -0.50
C LYS A 87 -24.27 -16.68 0.08
N ALA A 88 -23.50 -17.31 0.96
CA ALA A 88 -22.25 -16.75 1.48
C ALA A 88 -21.22 -16.54 0.36
N THR A 89 -21.07 -17.48 -0.57
CA THR A 89 -20.16 -17.33 -1.72
C THR A 89 -20.55 -16.12 -2.59
N LEU A 90 -21.84 -15.97 -2.90
CA LEU A 90 -22.35 -14.81 -3.62
C LEU A 90 -22.16 -13.50 -2.84
N PHE A 91 -22.31 -13.54 -1.53
CA PHE A 91 -22.12 -12.35 -0.70
C PHE A 91 -20.65 -11.94 -0.59
N ARG A 92 -19.71 -12.90 -0.58
CA ARG A 92 -18.27 -12.61 -0.69
C ARG A 92 -17.92 -12.04 -2.06
N GLU A 93 -18.56 -12.50 -3.13
CA GLU A 93 -18.40 -11.90 -4.45
C GLU A 93 -18.92 -10.44 -4.45
N LEU A 94 -20.09 -10.17 -3.86
CA LEU A 94 -20.61 -8.80 -3.71
C LEU A 94 -19.67 -7.90 -2.90
N MET A 95 -19.17 -8.40 -1.77
CA MET A 95 -18.19 -7.70 -0.92
C MET A 95 -16.93 -7.33 -1.71
N HIS A 96 -16.41 -8.28 -2.50
CA HIS A 96 -15.23 -8.09 -3.31
C HIS A 96 -15.47 -7.10 -4.46
N LEU A 97 -16.63 -7.14 -5.11
CA LEU A 97 -17.02 -6.14 -6.11
C LEU A 97 -17.12 -4.73 -5.52
N GLY A 98 -17.55 -4.60 -4.26
CA GLY A 98 -17.51 -3.32 -3.54
C GLY A 98 -16.08 -2.74 -3.47
N GLU A 99 -15.10 -3.56 -3.12
CA GLU A 99 -13.68 -3.16 -3.10
C GLU A 99 -13.14 -2.83 -4.51
N MET A 100 -13.54 -3.59 -5.53
CA MET A 100 -13.17 -3.29 -6.91
C MET A 100 -13.71 -1.93 -7.37
N ILE A 101 -14.97 -1.63 -7.05
CA ILE A 101 -15.59 -0.34 -7.37
C ILE A 101 -14.87 0.80 -6.64
N GLU A 102 -14.66 0.66 -5.33
CA GLU A 102 -13.97 1.63 -4.48
C GLU A 102 -12.57 1.93 -5.02
N SER A 103 -11.78 0.87 -5.24
CA SER A 103 -10.38 0.99 -5.59
C SER A 103 -10.19 1.52 -7.01
N HIS A 104 -10.92 0.97 -7.99
CA HIS A 104 -10.74 1.39 -9.38
C HIS A 104 -11.26 2.79 -9.63
N SER A 105 -12.36 3.21 -8.99
CA SER A 105 -12.86 4.58 -9.12
C SER A 105 -11.88 5.60 -8.54
N LEU A 106 -11.27 5.28 -7.38
CA LEU A 106 -10.21 6.10 -6.79
C LEU A 106 -8.99 6.15 -7.71
N HIS A 107 -8.43 5.01 -8.10
CA HIS A 107 -7.19 4.98 -8.86
C HIS A 107 -7.32 5.66 -10.22
N THR A 108 -8.35 5.31 -11.00
CA THR A 108 -8.52 5.83 -12.35
C THR A 108 -8.67 7.36 -12.35
N TYR A 109 -9.59 7.92 -11.56
CA TYR A 109 -9.86 9.37 -11.59
C TYR A 109 -8.92 10.21 -10.73
N TYR A 110 -8.56 9.76 -9.52
CA TYR A 110 -7.78 10.60 -8.60
C TYR A 110 -6.28 10.46 -8.80
N LEU A 111 -5.83 9.27 -9.19
CA LEU A 111 -4.41 8.96 -9.24
C LEU A 111 -3.87 8.98 -10.67
N ALA A 112 -4.61 8.43 -11.65
CA ALA A 112 -4.12 8.28 -13.02
C ALA A 112 -4.57 9.39 -13.98
N LEU A 113 -5.86 9.75 -14.01
CA LEU A 113 -6.41 10.72 -14.99
C LEU A 113 -5.65 12.06 -15.04
N PRO A 114 -5.21 12.67 -13.91
CA PRO A 114 -4.49 13.94 -13.94
C PRO A 114 -3.26 13.91 -14.85
N ASP A 115 -2.56 12.77 -14.95
CA ASP A 115 -1.39 12.64 -15.83
C ASP A 115 -1.76 12.76 -17.32
N TYR A 116 -2.93 12.28 -17.71
CA TYR A 116 -3.37 12.26 -19.11
C TYR A 116 -4.04 13.56 -19.54
N VAL A 117 -4.62 14.32 -18.61
CA VAL A 117 -5.29 15.60 -18.90
C VAL A 117 -4.45 16.82 -18.54
N GLY A 118 -3.21 16.63 -18.07
CA GLY A 118 -2.24 17.69 -17.84
C GLY A 118 -2.44 18.46 -16.53
N PHE A 119 -2.90 17.78 -15.46
CA PHE A 119 -3.11 18.37 -14.14
C PHE A 119 -2.16 17.74 -13.10
N PRO A 120 -1.68 18.50 -12.11
CA PRO A 120 -0.77 17.97 -11.09
C PRO A 120 -1.45 16.96 -10.15
N ASN A 121 -2.75 17.12 -9.92
CA ASN A 121 -3.56 16.25 -9.07
C ASN A 121 -5.06 16.45 -9.37
N ALA A 122 -5.88 15.58 -8.77
CA ALA A 122 -7.34 15.60 -8.95
C ALA A 122 -8.04 16.86 -8.43
N ILE A 123 -7.49 17.51 -7.40
CA ILE A 123 -8.07 18.75 -6.84
C ILE A 123 -7.93 19.89 -7.84
N ALA A 124 -6.74 20.04 -8.43
CA ALA A 124 -6.52 21.01 -9.51
C ALA A 124 -7.37 20.66 -10.74
N MET A 125 -7.52 19.36 -11.05
CA MET A 125 -8.34 18.87 -12.16
C MET A 125 -9.83 19.21 -12.00
N ALA A 126 -10.33 19.32 -10.76
CA ALA A 126 -11.73 19.62 -10.46
C ALA A 126 -12.19 20.98 -10.99
N SER A 127 -11.29 21.94 -11.25
CA SER A 127 -11.68 23.23 -11.83
C SER A 127 -12.22 23.11 -13.27
N LYS A 128 -11.89 22.03 -13.97
CA LYS A 128 -12.30 21.76 -15.36
C LYS A 128 -13.11 20.46 -15.51
N PHE A 129 -12.85 19.48 -14.66
CA PHE A 129 -13.47 18.14 -14.67
C PHE A 129 -14.23 17.87 -13.36
N ASP A 130 -14.97 18.87 -12.88
CA ASP A 130 -15.74 18.79 -11.62
C ASP A 130 -16.67 17.57 -11.58
N LEU A 131 -17.37 17.32 -12.68
CA LEU A 131 -18.33 16.23 -12.78
C LEU A 131 -17.63 14.86 -12.66
N GLU A 132 -16.53 14.65 -13.36
CA GLU A 132 -15.73 13.43 -13.33
C GLU A 132 -15.19 13.16 -11.92
N VAL A 133 -14.65 14.19 -11.28
CA VAL A 133 -14.09 14.11 -9.92
C VAL A 133 -15.19 13.76 -8.89
N LYS A 134 -16.38 14.37 -9.01
CA LYS A 134 -17.53 14.08 -8.13
C LYS A 134 -18.10 12.69 -8.35
N ILE A 135 -18.29 12.28 -9.62
CA ILE A 135 -18.77 10.93 -9.95
C ILE A 135 -17.83 9.86 -9.40
N ALA A 136 -16.51 10.09 -9.47
CA ALA A 136 -15.53 9.18 -8.91
C ALA A 136 -15.68 9.02 -7.39
N LEU A 137 -15.90 10.12 -6.64
CA LEU A 137 -16.18 10.04 -5.20
C LEU A 137 -17.47 9.30 -4.89
N GLU A 138 -18.53 9.55 -5.66
CA GLU A 138 -19.82 8.88 -5.49
C GLU A 138 -19.72 7.37 -5.76
N MET A 139 -18.98 6.96 -6.81
CA MET A 139 -18.70 5.54 -7.06
C MET A 139 -17.86 4.94 -5.94
N LYS A 140 -16.85 5.67 -5.46
CA LYS A 140 -16.02 5.24 -4.34
C LYS A 140 -16.84 5.05 -3.06
N GLU A 141 -17.71 6.01 -2.74
CA GLU A 141 -18.62 5.95 -1.60
C GLU A 141 -19.59 4.78 -1.73
N PHE A 142 -20.11 4.52 -2.93
CA PHE A 142 -20.96 3.36 -3.19
C PHE A 142 -20.22 2.03 -2.96
N GLY A 143 -18.98 1.90 -3.44
CA GLY A 143 -18.13 0.74 -3.16
C GLY A 143 -17.88 0.55 -1.65
N ASN A 144 -17.51 1.64 -0.97
CA ASN A 144 -17.37 1.69 0.49
C ASN A 144 -18.65 1.26 1.22
N HIS A 145 -19.82 1.67 0.73
CA HIS A 145 -21.10 1.31 1.34
C HIS A 145 -21.37 -0.19 1.22
N ILE A 146 -21.14 -0.79 0.04
CA ILE A 146 -21.21 -2.24 -0.14
C ILE A 146 -20.27 -2.94 0.85
N MET A 147 -19.02 -2.50 0.93
CA MET A 147 -18.03 -3.08 1.85
C MET A 147 -18.46 -2.93 3.31
N LYS A 148 -19.01 -1.79 3.71
CA LYS A 148 -19.53 -1.55 5.07
C LYS A 148 -20.68 -2.49 5.41
N LYS A 149 -21.63 -2.68 4.50
CA LYS A 149 -22.78 -3.58 4.70
C LYS A 149 -22.36 -5.05 4.69
N ALA A 150 -21.35 -5.40 3.90
CA ALA A 150 -20.85 -6.77 3.81
C ALA A 150 -19.90 -7.15 4.95
N SER A 151 -19.00 -6.25 5.32
CA SER A 151 -17.92 -6.53 6.27
C SER A 151 -18.17 -5.95 7.66
N GLY A 152 -19.22 -5.14 7.85
CA GLY A 152 -19.51 -4.39 9.07
C GLY A 152 -18.77 -3.05 9.17
N ARG A 153 -17.57 -2.96 8.58
CA ARG A 153 -16.79 -1.73 8.37
C ARG A 153 -16.28 -1.73 6.94
N PHE A 154 -16.12 -0.56 6.34
CA PHE A 154 -15.54 -0.46 4.99
C PHE A 154 -14.02 -0.72 5.00
N ILE A 155 -13.34 -0.44 6.13
CA ILE A 155 -11.94 -0.84 6.36
C ILE A 155 -11.88 -1.89 7.47
N HIS A 156 -11.17 -2.99 7.23
CA HIS A 156 -10.86 -4.02 8.21
C HIS A 156 -12.08 -4.59 8.95
N GLY A 157 -13.18 -4.82 8.21
CA GLY A 157 -14.43 -5.35 8.76
C GLY A 157 -14.34 -6.80 9.24
N GLU A 158 -15.08 -7.13 10.29
CA GLU A 158 -15.00 -8.40 11.01
C GLU A 158 -16.06 -9.42 10.58
N ASN A 159 -17.17 -8.97 9.97
CA ASN A 159 -18.35 -9.80 9.66
C ASN A 159 -18.09 -11.08 8.83
N PRO A 160 -17.21 -11.09 7.80
CA PRO A 160 -16.90 -12.31 7.06
C PRO A 160 -16.05 -13.22 7.95
N VAL A 161 -16.48 -14.46 8.16
CA VAL A 161 -15.80 -15.42 9.04
C VAL A 161 -15.68 -16.78 8.33
N ILE A 162 -14.86 -17.67 8.89
CA ILE A 162 -14.73 -19.04 8.37
C ILE A 162 -16.12 -19.70 8.40
N GLY A 163 -16.51 -20.31 7.28
CA GLY A 163 -17.81 -20.98 7.17
C GLY A 163 -18.99 -20.07 6.81
N GLY A 164 -18.82 -18.74 6.72
CA GLY A 164 -19.88 -17.85 6.25
C GLY A 164 -19.75 -16.37 6.65
N PHE A 165 -20.82 -15.82 7.21
CA PHE A 165 -20.91 -14.44 7.70
C PHE A 165 -21.65 -14.42 9.03
N GLY A 166 -21.26 -13.50 9.93
CA GLY A 166 -21.99 -13.29 11.18
C GLY A 166 -23.41 -12.77 10.95
N LYS A 167 -23.58 -11.82 10.02
CA LYS A 167 -24.89 -11.24 9.67
C LYS A 167 -24.99 -10.92 8.18
N TYR A 168 -26.16 -11.18 7.60
CA TYR A 168 -26.52 -10.73 6.26
C TYR A 168 -27.29 -9.39 6.30
N PRO A 169 -27.19 -8.55 5.26
CA PRO A 169 -27.94 -7.32 5.13
C PRO A 169 -29.43 -7.62 4.89
N SER A 170 -30.29 -6.64 5.17
CA SER A 170 -31.72 -6.79 4.93
C SER A 170 -32.04 -6.85 3.42
N LYS A 171 -33.25 -7.33 3.08
CA LYS A 171 -33.69 -7.38 1.68
C LYS A 171 -33.79 -5.97 1.08
N GLU A 172 -34.27 -5.00 1.86
CA GLU A 172 -34.40 -3.60 1.45
C GLU A 172 -33.03 -3.01 1.11
N GLU A 173 -32.02 -3.30 1.93
CA GLU A 173 -30.64 -2.87 1.70
C GLU A 173 -30.07 -3.46 0.39
N LEU A 174 -30.28 -4.76 0.16
CA LEU A 174 -29.85 -5.40 -1.09
C LEU A 174 -30.56 -4.79 -2.32
N ILE A 175 -31.86 -4.50 -2.23
CA ILE A 175 -32.62 -3.85 -3.29
C ILE A 175 -32.12 -2.43 -3.55
N TRP A 176 -31.75 -1.70 -2.49
CA TRP A 176 -31.15 -0.36 -2.60
C TRP A 176 -29.81 -0.43 -3.34
N ILE A 177 -28.90 -1.33 -2.94
CA ILE A 177 -27.60 -1.52 -3.61
C ILE A 177 -27.80 -1.86 -5.09
N LYS A 178 -28.73 -2.78 -5.39
CA LYS A 178 -29.08 -3.14 -6.77
C LYS A 178 -29.54 -1.93 -7.58
N SER A 179 -30.49 -1.16 -7.04
CA SER A 179 -31.06 0.01 -7.72
C SER A 179 -30.00 1.09 -7.95
N ARG A 180 -29.16 1.35 -6.94
CA ARG A 180 -28.07 2.32 -7.03
C ARG A 180 -27.02 1.93 -8.06
N ALA A 181 -26.64 0.65 -8.14
CA ALA A 181 -25.73 0.16 -9.18
C ALA A 181 -26.28 0.42 -10.60
N ILE A 182 -27.58 0.21 -10.81
CA ILE A 182 -28.24 0.47 -12.10
C ILE A 182 -28.21 1.98 -12.44
N GLN A 183 -28.45 2.85 -11.45
CA GLN A 183 -28.40 4.31 -11.65
C GLN A 183 -27.01 4.82 -12.07
N PHE A 184 -25.93 4.16 -11.64
CA PHE A 184 -24.57 4.54 -12.02
C PHE A 184 -24.20 4.16 -13.47
N MET A 185 -24.94 3.26 -14.12
CA MET A 185 -24.56 2.71 -15.43
C MET A 185 -24.23 3.76 -16.50
N PRO A 186 -25.00 4.86 -16.69
CA PRO A 186 -24.65 5.89 -17.67
C PRO A 186 -23.28 6.54 -17.41
N PHE A 187 -22.93 6.75 -16.14
CA PHE A 187 -21.65 7.35 -15.74
C PHE A 187 -20.49 6.37 -15.89
N VAL A 188 -20.73 5.09 -15.60
CA VAL A 188 -19.72 4.04 -15.76
C VAL A 188 -19.42 3.80 -17.23
N LEU A 189 -20.42 3.86 -18.11
CA LEU A 189 -20.23 3.82 -19.57
C LEU A 189 -19.38 5.01 -20.05
N LYS A 190 -19.67 6.23 -19.58
CA LYS A 190 -18.84 7.41 -19.86
C LYS A 190 -17.40 7.26 -19.35
N THR A 191 -17.21 6.61 -18.20
CA THR A 191 -15.88 6.30 -17.66
C THR A 191 -15.10 5.41 -18.63
N VAL A 192 -15.73 4.36 -19.14
CA VAL A 192 -15.09 3.48 -20.13
C VAL A 192 -14.73 4.22 -21.41
N GLU A 193 -15.66 5.02 -21.96
CA GLU A 193 -15.40 5.83 -23.16
C GLU A 193 -14.26 6.82 -22.94
N LEU A 194 -14.23 7.51 -21.80
CA LEU A 194 -13.16 8.44 -21.43
C LEU A 194 -11.80 7.72 -21.40
N PHE A 195 -11.67 6.68 -20.58
CA PHE A 195 -10.37 6.01 -20.41
C PHE A 195 -9.93 5.21 -21.63
N CYS A 196 -10.85 4.67 -22.42
CA CYS A 196 -10.49 3.99 -23.67
C CYS A 196 -10.19 4.97 -24.81
N GLY A 197 -10.66 6.22 -24.71
CA GLY A 197 -10.41 7.31 -25.67
C GLY A 197 -9.18 8.17 -25.36
N LEU A 198 -8.51 7.96 -24.22
CA LEU A 198 -7.26 8.67 -23.89
C LEU A 198 -6.15 8.37 -24.90
N ASP A 199 -5.34 9.38 -25.19
CA ASP A 199 -4.14 9.22 -26.01
C ASP A 199 -2.99 8.60 -25.18
N TYR A 200 -2.99 7.27 -25.08
CA TYR A 200 -1.93 6.54 -24.40
C TYR A 200 -0.63 6.60 -25.20
N PRO A 201 0.46 7.13 -24.61
CA PRO A 201 1.72 7.22 -25.33
C PRO A 201 2.27 5.84 -25.71
N SER A 202 2.98 5.76 -26.83
CA SER A 202 3.54 4.51 -27.38
C SER A 202 4.77 3.97 -26.63
N CYS A 203 5.31 4.72 -25.69
CA CYS A 203 6.47 4.34 -24.90
C CYS A 203 6.10 4.28 -23.40
N PRO A 204 6.35 3.17 -22.70
CA PRO A 204 7.02 1.95 -23.16
C PRO A 204 6.04 0.91 -23.74
N GLU A 205 6.51 0.13 -24.71
CA GLU A 205 5.77 -0.97 -25.33
C GLU A 205 6.70 -2.18 -25.49
N GLU A 206 6.33 -3.31 -24.88
CA GLU A 206 7.03 -4.59 -24.96
C GLU A 206 6.11 -5.75 -24.57
N GLU A 207 6.29 -6.93 -25.17
CA GLU A 207 5.53 -8.13 -24.83
C GLU A 207 5.86 -8.62 -23.40
N THR A 208 4.82 -9.04 -22.68
CA THR A 208 4.91 -9.64 -21.35
C THR A 208 3.98 -10.84 -21.21
N VAL A 209 4.27 -11.72 -20.25
CA VAL A 209 3.34 -12.78 -19.85
C VAL A 209 2.37 -12.19 -18.85
N TYR A 210 1.08 -12.42 -19.06
CA TYR A 210 0.05 -12.05 -18.09
C TYR A 210 -0.38 -13.26 -17.28
N ALA A 211 -0.77 -13.06 -16.03
CA ALA A 211 -1.35 -14.08 -15.16
C ALA A 211 -2.58 -13.56 -14.41
N CYS A 212 -3.60 -14.40 -14.25
CA CYS A 212 -4.75 -14.13 -13.38
C CYS A 212 -5.42 -15.43 -12.92
N CYS A 213 -6.32 -15.35 -11.95
CA CYS A 213 -7.23 -16.42 -11.59
C CYS A 213 -8.00 -16.88 -12.84
N ASN A 214 -8.16 -18.19 -12.97
CA ASN A 214 -9.04 -18.81 -13.95
C ASN A 214 -10.40 -19.07 -13.27
N PRO A 215 -11.40 -18.21 -13.48
CA PRO A 215 -12.77 -18.56 -13.11
C PRO A 215 -13.27 -19.74 -13.97
N ASP A 216 -14.49 -20.23 -13.70
CA ASP A 216 -15.18 -21.22 -14.54
C ASP A 216 -14.94 -20.96 -16.05
N GLN A 217 -14.75 -22.03 -16.83
CA GLN A 217 -14.17 -21.99 -18.19
C GLN A 217 -14.87 -21.07 -19.22
N ASN A 218 -16.02 -20.46 -18.91
CA ASN A 218 -16.82 -19.63 -19.82
C ASN A 218 -17.23 -18.26 -19.24
N LYS A 219 -16.57 -17.77 -18.18
CA LYS A 219 -16.95 -16.52 -17.52
C LYS A 219 -15.75 -15.63 -17.25
N TYR A 220 -15.98 -14.32 -17.26
CA TYR A 220 -15.11 -13.36 -16.58
C TYR A 220 -15.43 -13.35 -15.08
N GLY A 221 -14.41 -13.34 -14.24
CA GLY A 221 -14.57 -13.43 -12.80
C GLY A 221 -13.27 -13.11 -12.06
N LEU A 222 -13.41 -12.80 -10.77
CA LEU A 222 -12.32 -12.35 -9.90
C LEU A 222 -11.85 -13.45 -8.93
N ILE A 223 -12.42 -14.65 -9.05
CA ILE A 223 -12.24 -15.77 -8.12
C ILE A 223 -12.10 -17.05 -8.94
N GLY A 224 -11.14 -17.90 -8.57
CA GLY A 224 -10.91 -19.21 -9.19
C GLY A 224 -10.10 -20.14 -8.30
N ASP A 225 -9.91 -21.40 -8.72
CA ASP A 225 -9.04 -22.38 -8.04
C ASP A 225 -7.81 -22.77 -8.88
N GLU A 226 -7.68 -22.18 -10.06
CA GLU A 226 -6.50 -22.26 -10.92
C GLU A 226 -6.05 -20.85 -11.31
N ILE A 227 -4.80 -20.73 -11.72
CA ILE A 227 -4.21 -19.56 -12.33
C ILE A 227 -4.05 -19.86 -13.82
N ILE A 228 -4.47 -18.94 -14.69
CA ILE A 228 -4.30 -19.02 -16.15
C ILE A 228 -3.33 -17.95 -16.62
N LEU A 229 -2.44 -18.33 -17.53
CA LEU A 229 -1.48 -17.43 -18.16
C LEU A 229 -1.94 -17.02 -19.57
N SER A 230 -1.44 -15.89 -20.07
CA SER A 230 -1.66 -15.48 -21.48
C SER A 230 -1.14 -16.49 -22.51
N THR A 231 -0.28 -17.41 -22.10
CA THR A 231 0.20 -18.54 -22.91
C THR A 231 -0.81 -19.70 -23.01
N GLY A 232 -1.94 -19.64 -22.29
CA GLY A 232 -2.93 -20.71 -22.19
C GLY A 232 -2.61 -21.76 -21.13
N LYS A 233 -1.40 -21.75 -20.54
CA LYS A 233 -1.04 -22.67 -19.45
C LYS A 233 -1.86 -22.38 -18.19
N LYS A 234 -2.31 -23.45 -17.52
CA LYS A 234 -2.99 -23.41 -16.23
C LYS A 234 -2.09 -23.96 -15.12
N ILE A 235 -2.21 -23.42 -13.93
CA ILE A 235 -1.48 -23.81 -12.72
C ILE A 235 -2.50 -23.91 -11.58
N GLY A 236 -2.56 -25.04 -10.88
CA GLY A 236 -3.45 -25.19 -9.73
C GLY A 236 -3.06 -24.24 -8.60
N LYS A 237 -4.02 -23.79 -7.78
CA LYS A 237 -3.75 -22.87 -6.66
C LYS A 237 -2.66 -23.35 -5.71
N ASP A 238 -2.58 -24.65 -5.43
CA ASP A 238 -1.58 -25.21 -4.50
C ASP A 238 -0.17 -25.32 -5.12
N ASP A 239 -0.08 -25.18 -6.45
CA ASP A 239 1.17 -25.16 -7.22
C ASP A 239 1.65 -23.72 -7.53
N TYR A 240 1.12 -22.70 -6.84
CA TYR A 240 1.38 -21.29 -7.16
C TYR A 240 2.87 -20.91 -7.24
N LYS A 241 3.75 -21.60 -6.50
CA LYS A 241 5.20 -21.37 -6.55
C LYS A 241 5.81 -21.63 -7.93
N ARG A 242 5.16 -22.44 -8.79
CA ARG A 242 5.55 -22.62 -10.21
C ARG A 242 5.37 -21.35 -11.04
N LEU A 243 4.54 -20.41 -10.60
CA LEU A 243 4.37 -19.09 -11.19
C LEU A 243 5.26 -18.05 -10.52
N THR A 244 5.19 -17.96 -9.20
CA THR A 244 5.69 -16.80 -8.46
C THR A 244 7.20 -16.84 -8.28
N ASN A 245 7.76 -17.99 -7.88
CA ASN A 245 9.19 -18.18 -7.60
C ASN A 245 9.86 -16.96 -6.95
N GLU A 246 9.35 -16.55 -5.78
CA GLU A 246 9.75 -15.27 -5.19
C GLU A 246 11.22 -15.24 -4.76
N PHE A 247 11.88 -14.11 -4.99
CA PHE A 247 13.25 -13.85 -4.52
C PHE A 247 13.39 -12.43 -3.96
N VAL A 248 14.45 -12.22 -3.19
CA VAL A 248 14.73 -10.93 -2.53
C VAL A 248 15.75 -10.13 -3.31
N VAL A 249 15.63 -8.80 -3.24
CA VAL A 249 16.58 -7.85 -3.82
C VAL A 249 17.16 -6.94 -2.72
N PRO A 250 18.41 -6.48 -2.84
CA PRO A 250 19.06 -5.72 -1.78
C PRO A 250 18.52 -4.28 -1.62
N HIS A 251 17.82 -3.74 -2.63
CA HIS A 251 17.40 -2.34 -2.69
C HIS A 251 15.94 -2.09 -2.31
N SER A 252 15.16 -3.10 -1.94
CA SER A 252 13.72 -2.97 -1.71
C SER A 252 13.23 -3.92 -0.61
N TYR A 253 12.26 -3.48 0.20
CA TYR A 253 11.58 -4.34 1.17
C TYR A 253 10.49 -5.24 0.57
N ALA A 254 10.22 -5.11 -0.73
CA ALA A 254 9.36 -6.02 -1.47
C ALA A 254 10.19 -7.08 -2.20
N LYS A 255 9.70 -8.31 -2.18
CA LYS A 255 10.20 -9.41 -3.01
C LYS A 255 9.95 -9.12 -4.50
N ARG A 256 10.48 -9.98 -5.35
CA ARG A 256 10.22 -10.04 -6.80
C ARG A 256 9.71 -11.42 -7.17
N SER A 257 8.94 -11.52 -8.26
CA SER A 257 8.41 -12.78 -8.76
C SER A 257 8.78 -13.00 -10.22
N ARG A 258 9.12 -14.24 -10.58
CA ARG A 258 9.48 -14.63 -11.95
C ARG A 258 8.83 -15.94 -12.35
N TYR A 259 8.33 -15.96 -13.58
CA TYR A 259 7.88 -17.17 -14.23
C TYR A 259 8.93 -17.62 -15.26
N LYS A 260 9.55 -18.79 -15.05
CA LYS A 260 10.63 -19.30 -15.91
C LYS A 260 11.73 -18.24 -16.14
N GLU A 261 12.23 -17.67 -15.05
CA GLU A 261 13.27 -16.63 -15.05
C GLU A 261 12.90 -15.30 -15.73
N LYS A 262 11.62 -15.10 -16.09
CA LYS A 262 11.15 -13.86 -16.72
C LYS A 262 10.09 -13.17 -15.86
N PRO A 263 10.06 -11.82 -15.84
CA PRO A 263 8.98 -11.09 -15.21
C PRO A 263 7.65 -11.37 -15.94
N TYR A 264 6.57 -11.29 -15.18
CA TYR A 264 5.20 -11.37 -15.68
C TYR A 264 4.38 -10.23 -15.05
N SER A 265 3.15 -10.05 -15.54
CA SER A 265 2.28 -8.97 -15.08
C SER A 265 0.92 -9.50 -14.63
N VAL A 266 0.41 -8.94 -13.54
CA VAL A 266 -0.91 -9.20 -12.97
C VAL A 266 -1.69 -7.89 -12.85
N GLY A 267 -3.02 -7.94 -12.68
CA GLY A 267 -3.88 -6.76 -12.58
C GLY A 267 -5.02 -6.75 -13.59
N SER A 268 -5.73 -5.63 -13.68
CA SER A 268 -6.86 -5.48 -14.60
C SER A 268 -6.46 -5.75 -16.06
N LEU A 269 -5.31 -5.22 -16.48
CA LEU A 269 -4.80 -5.46 -17.83
C LEU A 269 -4.53 -6.95 -18.11
N ALA A 270 -4.02 -7.69 -17.12
CA ALA A 270 -3.80 -9.12 -17.24
C ALA A 270 -5.12 -9.87 -17.42
N ARG A 271 -6.11 -9.57 -16.56
CA ARG A 271 -7.44 -10.18 -16.62
C ARG A 271 -8.16 -9.87 -17.92
N VAL A 272 -8.13 -8.62 -18.40
CA VAL A 272 -8.75 -8.24 -19.66
C VAL A 272 -8.06 -8.91 -20.86
N ASN A 273 -6.73 -8.97 -20.89
CA ASN A 273 -5.99 -9.62 -21.98
C ASN A 273 -6.23 -11.14 -22.06
N ILE A 274 -6.47 -11.81 -20.92
CA ILE A 274 -6.65 -13.28 -20.87
C ILE A 274 -8.14 -13.67 -20.96
N LEU A 275 -9.01 -12.94 -20.27
CA LEU A 275 -10.41 -13.28 -20.05
C LEU A 275 -11.39 -12.34 -20.79
N GLY A 276 -10.94 -11.28 -21.46
CA GLY A 276 -11.80 -10.26 -22.06
C GLY A 276 -12.84 -10.81 -23.06
N GLU A 277 -12.49 -11.88 -23.79
CA GLU A 277 -13.43 -12.61 -24.66
C GLU A 277 -14.58 -13.28 -23.90
N ARG A 278 -14.42 -13.53 -22.60
CA ARG A 278 -15.43 -14.14 -21.71
C ARG A 278 -16.36 -13.11 -21.05
N LEU A 279 -16.16 -11.80 -21.30
CA LEU A 279 -17.08 -10.76 -20.87
C LEU A 279 -18.45 -10.93 -21.55
N LYS A 280 -19.50 -10.40 -20.92
CA LYS A 280 -20.89 -10.40 -21.44
C LYS A 280 -21.51 -9.02 -21.23
N GLY A 281 -22.64 -8.75 -21.88
CA GLY A 281 -23.38 -7.50 -21.68
C GLY A 281 -22.66 -6.29 -22.29
N GLU A 282 -22.82 -5.13 -21.67
CA GLU A 282 -22.19 -3.88 -22.12
C GLU A 282 -20.67 -3.92 -21.99
N ALA A 283 -20.13 -4.57 -20.94
CA ALA A 283 -18.68 -4.74 -20.80
C ALA A 283 -18.06 -5.46 -22.00
N ARG A 284 -18.75 -6.45 -22.58
CA ARG A 284 -18.29 -7.15 -23.79
C ARG A 284 -18.30 -6.24 -25.02
N LYS A 285 -19.38 -5.47 -25.21
CA LYS A 285 -19.51 -4.54 -26.33
C LYS A 285 -18.40 -3.49 -26.29
N MET A 286 -18.16 -2.90 -25.11
CA MET A 286 -17.10 -1.92 -24.91
C MET A 286 -15.70 -2.51 -25.10
N TYR A 287 -15.47 -3.71 -24.58
CA TYR A 287 -14.22 -4.43 -24.86
C TYR A 287 -14.01 -4.62 -26.37
N GLN A 288 -15.01 -5.11 -27.11
CA GLN A 288 -14.89 -5.33 -28.56
C GLN A 288 -14.66 -4.04 -29.34
N LYS A 289 -15.25 -2.93 -28.89
CA LYS A 289 -15.11 -1.61 -29.50
C LYS A 289 -13.71 -1.03 -29.34
N HIS A 290 -13.10 -1.17 -28.16
CA HIS A 290 -11.88 -0.42 -27.80
C HIS A 290 -10.61 -1.26 -27.71
N PHE A 291 -10.72 -2.56 -27.49
CA PHE A 291 -9.56 -3.43 -27.33
C PHE A 291 -8.72 -3.44 -28.61
N ASN A 292 -7.41 -3.28 -28.45
CA ASN A 292 -6.47 -3.35 -29.56
C ASN A 292 -5.15 -4.00 -29.13
N ARG A 293 -4.29 -4.32 -30.09
CA ARG A 293 -3.04 -5.08 -29.84
C ARG A 293 -2.07 -4.36 -28.89
N ARG A 294 -2.15 -3.04 -28.71
CA ARG A 294 -1.27 -2.29 -27.80
C ARG A 294 -1.53 -2.63 -26.33
N TRP A 295 -2.76 -3.06 -25.99
CA TRP A 295 -3.11 -3.49 -24.62
C TRP A 295 -2.28 -4.70 -24.15
N LYS A 296 -1.73 -5.49 -25.08
CA LYS A 296 -0.85 -6.63 -24.77
C LYS A 296 0.60 -6.24 -24.50
N LYS A 297 0.97 -5.00 -24.81
CA LYS A 297 2.37 -4.53 -24.80
C LYS A 297 2.62 -3.32 -23.92
N ASN A 298 1.58 -2.53 -23.66
CA ASN A 298 1.71 -1.23 -23.02
C ASN A 298 0.98 -1.24 -21.68
N PRO A 299 1.71 -1.14 -20.54
CA PRO A 299 1.11 -1.21 -19.21
C PRO A 299 0.17 -0.03 -18.91
N LEU A 300 0.27 1.08 -19.65
CA LEU A 300 -0.59 2.25 -19.45
C LEU A 300 -2.08 1.95 -19.71
N PHE A 301 -2.38 0.96 -20.58
CA PHE A 301 -3.76 0.50 -20.78
C PHE A 301 -4.36 -0.22 -19.57
N ASN A 302 -3.62 -0.44 -18.49
CA ASN A 302 -4.21 -0.91 -17.24
C ASN A 302 -5.29 0.05 -16.72
N ASN A 303 -5.16 1.37 -16.96
CA ASN A 303 -6.20 2.32 -16.60
C ASN A 303 -7.50 2.11 -17.40
N ALA A 304 -7.41 1.85 -18.70
CA ALA A 304 -8.56 1.47 -19.54
C ALA A 304 -9.16 0.11 -19.13
N ALA A 305 -8.32 -0.85 -18.77
CA ALA A 305 -8.75 -2.14 -18.26
C ALA A 305 -9.50 -2.02 -16.91
N GLN A 306 -9.04 -1.17 -16.00
CA GLN A 306 -9.74 -0.87 -14.75
C GLN A 306 -11.12 -0.23 -15.00
N ALA A 307 -11.22 0.67 -15.97
CA ALA A 307 -12.50 1.25 -16.38
C ALA A 307 -13.47 0.17 -16.91
N LEU A 308 -13.00 -0.76 -17.74
CA LEU A 308 -13.81 -1.90 -18.19
C LEU A 308 -14.23 -2.80 -17.02
N GLU A 309 -13.38 -2.98 -16.01
CA GLU A 309 -13.72 -3.75 -14.81
C GLU A 309 -14.72 -3.05 -13.89
N LEU A 310 -14.71 -1.71 -13.82
CA LEU A 310 -15.79 -0.95 -13.20
C LEU A 310 -17.13 -1.28 -13.86
N LEU A 311 -17.19 -1.23 -15.19
CA LEU A 311 -18.39 -1.61 -15.95
C LEU A 311 -18.83 -3.04 -15.66
N TYR A 312 -17.89 -3.99 -15.69
CA TYR A 312 -18.18 -5.37 -15.30
C TYR A 312 -18.76 -5.47 -13.88
N ALA A 313 -18.18 -4.76 -12.90
CA ALA A 313 -18.62 -4.80 -11.52
C ALA A 313 -20.05 -4.25 -11.37
N PHE A 314 -20.35 -3.09 -11.96
CA PHE A 314 -21.69 -2.51 -11.94
C PHE A 314 -22.74 -3.37 -12.67
N GLU A 315 -22.37 -4.08 -13.76
CA GLU A 315 -23.25 -5.05 -14.41
C GLU A 315 -23.45 -6.34 -13.58
N ARG A 316 -22.46 -6.70 -12.75
CA ARG A 316 -22.45 -7.95 -11.99
C ARG A 316 -23.22 -7.83 -10.68
N VAL A 317 -23.14 -6.69 -10.00
CA VAL A 317 -23.80 -6.43 -8.69
C VAL A 317 -25.30 -6.76 -8.72
N PRO A 318 -26.14 -6.23 -9.64
CA PRO A 318 -27.56 -6.56 -9.71
C PRO A 318 -27.83 -8.06 -9.88
N LYS A 319 -27.04 -8.73 -10.74
CA LYS A 319 -27.19 -10.16 -11.04
C LYS A 319 -26.87 -11.06 -9.85
N ILE A 320 -25.93 -10.65 -9.00
CA ILE A 320 -25.60 -11.38 -7.77
C ILE A 320 -26.72 -11.21 -6.76
N ILE A 321 -27.20 -9.98 -6.57
CA ILE A 321 -28.28 -9.67 -5.63
C ILE A 321 -29.55 -10.44 -5.98
N ASP A 322 -29.93 -10.49 -7.25
CA ASP A 322 -31.11 -11.25 -7.72
C ASP A 322 -31.02 -12.75 -7.42
N LYS A 323 -29.81 -13.31 -7.43
CA LYS A 323 -29.58 -14.71 -7.04
C LYS A 323 -29.62 -14.87 -5.52
N MET A 324 -29.02 -13.96 -4.77
CA MET A 324 -28.98 -14.00 -3.31
C MET A 324 -30.36 -13.88 -2.67
N LEU A 325 -31.25 -13.04 -3.23
CA LEU A 325 -32.60 -12.84 -2.71
C LEU A 325 -33.47 -14.10 -2.78
N LYS A 326 -33.12 -15.06 -3.63
CA LYS A 326 -33.80 -16.35 -3.79
C LYS A 326 -33.27 -17.45 -2.86
N LEU A 327 -32.19 -17.18 -2.13
CA LEU A 327 -31.52 -18.16 -1.27
C LEU A 327 -31.80 -17.87 0.21
N PRO A 328 -31.99 -18.91 1.04
CA PRO A 328 -32.17 -18.74 2.48
C PRO A 328 -30.86 -18.30 3.16
N ASP A 329 -30.99 -17.60 4.29
CA ASP A 329 -29.87 -17.36 5.20
C ASP A 329 -29.62 -18.64 6.00
N LEU A 330 -28.51 -19.31 5.70
CA LEU A 330 -28.08 -20.51 6.41
C LEU A 330 -27.15 -20.14 7.56
N PRO A 331 -27.14 -20.92 8.66
CA PRO A 331 -26.23 -20.70 9.78
C PRO A 331 -24.77 -20.87 9.36
N LEU A 332 -23.87 -20.39 10.22
CA LEU A 332 -22.43 -20.59 10.05
C LEU A 332 -22.10 -22.08 10.01
N VAL A 333 -21.23 -22.47 9.08
CA VAL A 333 -20.75 -23.84 8.99
C VAL A 333 -19.66 -24.05 10.03
N GLU A 334 -19.94 -24.90 11.01
CA GLU A 334 -18.96 -25.32 12.02
C GLU A 334 -17.93 -26.29 11.46
N TYR A 335 -16.76 -26.32 12.09
CA TYR A 335 -15.68 -27.21 11.69
C TYR A 335 -14.93 -27.73 12.93
N THR A 336 -14.45 -28.96 12.86
CA THR A 336 -13.76 -29.64 13.98
C THR A 336 -12.30 -29.98 13.65
N LYS A 337 -11.93 -29.91 12.38
CA LYS A 337 -10.59 -30.22 11.90
C LYS A 337 -9.57 -29.22 12.48
N LYS A 338 -8.41 -29.72 12.90
CA LYS A 338 -7.33 -28.92 13.51
C LYS A 338 -6.00 -29.02 12.76
N GLU A 339 -6.00 -29.72 11.64
CA GLU A 339 -4.83 -29.99 10.80
C GLU A 339 -5.19 -29.74 9.35
N GLY A 340 -4.28 -29.14 8.57
CA GLY A 340 -4.48 -29.05 7.13
C GLY A 340 -3.62 -28.01 6.44
N LYS A 341 -3.58 -28.10 5.12
CA LYS A 341 -2.95 -27.12 4.24
C LYS A 341 -3.97 -26.60 3.25
N GLY A 342 -3.96 -25.29 3.01
CA GLY A 342 -4.90 -24.68 2.09
C GLY A 342 -4.37 -23.41 1.47
N THR A 343 -4.62 -23.26 0.17
CA THR A 343 -4.30 -22.05 -0.59
C THR A 343 -5.58 -21.36 -1.03
N GLY A 344 -5.63 -20.05 -0.89
CA GLY A 344 -6.69 -19.17 -1.37
C GLY A 344 -6.13 -18.16 -2.34
N ILE A 345 -6.63 -18.15 -3.57
CA ILE A 345 -6.26 -17.16 -4.59
C ILE A 345 -7.45 -16.25 -4.88
N VAL A 346 -7.24 -14.94 -5.02
CA VAL A 346 -8.29 -14.00 -5.44
C VAL A 346 -7.68 -12.95 -6.35
N GLU A 347 -8.49 -12.32 -7.20
CA GLU A 347 -8.06 -11.15 -7.96
C GLU A 347 -8.34 -9.88 -7.17
N ALA A 348 -7.34 -9.40 -6.45
CA ALA A 348 -7.39 -8.06 -5.88
C ALA A 348 -7.44 -7.00 -6.99
N PRO A 349 -7.82 -5.73 -6.67
CA PRO A 349 -7.82 -4.67 -7.67
C PRO A 349 -6.50 -4.56 -8.46
N ARG A 350 -5.37 -4.71 -7.75
CA ARG A 350 -4.00 -4.67 -8.29
C ARG A 350 -3.54 -5.95 -9.00
N GLY A 351 -4.27 -7.06 -8.87
CA GLY A 351 -3.93 -8.33 -9.52
C GLY A 351 -4.09 -9.56 -8.63
N LEU A 352 -3.51 -10.67 -9.08
CA LEU A 352 -3.54 -11.96 -8.41
C LEU A 352 -2.96 -11.85 -6.99
N LEU A 353 -3.76 -12.19 -5.99
CA LEU A 353 -3.38 -12.26 -4.58
C LEU A 353 -3.46 -13.72 -4.13
N ILE A 354 -2.43 -14.18 -3.43
CA ILE A 354 -2.30 -15.56 -2.97
C ILE A 354 -2.02 -15.58 -1.48
N HIS A 355 -2.80 -16.35 -0.75
CA HIS A 355 -2.54 -16.70 0.65
C HIS A 355 -2.46 -18.22 0.77
N SER A 356 -1.42 -18.74 1.38
CA SER A 356 -1.26 -20.17 1.64
C SER A 356 -0.93 -20.39 3.12
N TYR A 357 -1.62 -21.34 3.74
CA TYR A 357 -1.45 -21.65 5.16
C TYR A 357 -1.30 -23.13 5.42
N GLU A 358 -0.57 -23.45 6.49
CA GLU A 358 -0.58 -24.76 7.13
C GLU A 358 -1.04 -24.57 8.58
N ILE A 359 -1.92 -25.47 9.04
CA ILE A 359 -2.51 -25.47 10.38
C ILE A 359 -2.09 -26.76 11.06
N SER A 360 -1.58 -26.63 12.30
CA SER A 360 -1.24 -27.75 13.18
C SER A 360 -1.68 -27.48 14.61
N ASN A 361 -2.31 -28.48 15.23
CA ASN A 361 -2.95 -28.41 16.54
C ASN A 361 -3.95 -27.24 16.67
N GLY A 362 -4.63 -26.88 15.58
CA GLY A 362 -5.57 -25.77 15.52
C GLY A 362 -4.91 -24.38 15.47
N LEU A 363 -3.59 -24.31 15.30
CA LEU A 363 -2.82 -23.08 15.20
C LEU A 363 -2.13 -23.00 13.84
N VAL A 364 -1.97 -21.79 13.31
CA VAL A 364 -1.24 -21.54 12.07
C VAL A 364 0.25 -21.85 12.29
N SER A 365 0.77 -22.83 11.56
CA SER A 365 2.17 -23.28 11.63
C SER A 365 3.02 -22.72 10.48
N HIS A 366 2.39 -22.37 9.35
CA HIS A 366 3.03 -21.73 8.21
C HIS A 366 2.08 -20.74 7.52
N THR A 367 2.65 -19.65 7.00
CA THR A 367 1.95 -18.61 6.24
C THR A 367 2.85 -18.15 5.10
N ASP A 368 2.31 -18.06 3.89
CA ASP A 368 2.96 -17.52 2.69
C ASP A 368 1.97 -16.61 1.95
N ILE A 369 2.32 -15.33 1.79
CA ILE A 369 1.45 -14.30 1.21
C ILE A 369 2.15 -13.66 0.02
N ILE A 370 1.58 -13.85 -1.18
CA ILE A 370 2.10 -13.28 -2.42
C ILE A 370 1.17 -12.17 -2.90
N THR A 371 1.67 -10.94 -2.90
CA THR A 371 0.85 -9.77 -3.21
C THR A 371 1.03 -9.28 -4.65
N PRO A 372 0.03 -8.62 -5.24
CA PRO A 372 0.08 -8.25 -6.66
C PRO A 372 1.23 -7.29 -6.99
N THR A 373 1.50 -6.33 -6.11
CA THR A 373 2.55 -5.32 -6.34
C THR A 373 3.94 -5.94 -6.28
N ALA A 374 4.20 -6.92 -5.40
CA ALA A 374 5.46 -7.66 -5.40
C ALA A 374 5.68 -8.43 -6.71
N GLN A 375 4.62 -9.02 -7.26
CA GLN A 375 4.67 -9.72 -8.55
C GLN A 375 4.95 -8.77 -9.72
N ASN A 376 4.37 -7.57 -9.70
CA ASN A 376 4.56 -6.56 -10.75
C ASN A 376 5.86 -5.75 -10.63
N ALA A 377 6.59 -5.84 -9.51
CA ALA A 377 7.69 -4.93 -9.22
C ALA A 377 8.86 -4.99 -10.23
N GLU A 378 9.24 -6.18 -10.70
CA GLU A 378 10.25 -6.30 -11.77
C GLU A 378 9.69 -5.83 -13.13
N GLY A 379 8.38 -5.99 -13.36
CA GLY A 379 7.70 -5.43 -14.51
C GLY A 379 7.79 -3.91 -14.54
N ILE A 380 7.54 -3.25 -13.39
CA ILE A 380 7.70 -1.80 -13.25
C ILE A 380 9.13 -1.37 -13.59
N GLU A 381 10.14 -2.02 -13.00
CA GLU A 381 11.57 -1.76 -13.27
C GLU A 381 11.89 -1.88 -14.77
N ARG A 382 11.43 -2.97 -15.40
CA ARG A 382 11.62 -3.22 -16.83
C ARG A 382 10.97 -2.17 -17.72
N TYR A 383 9.70 -1.82 -17.51
CA TYR A 383 9.03 -0.83 -18.35
C TYR A 383 9.58 0.59 -18.14
N CYS A 384 10.00 0.94 -16.92
CA CYS A 384 10.72 2.18 -16.65
C CYS A 384 12.10 2.20 -17.34
N TYR A 385 12.83 1.08 -17.36
CA TYR A 385 14.09 0.95 -18.10
C TYR A 385 13.90 1.20 -19.60
N ILE A 386 12.92 0.56 -20.23
CA ILE A 386 12.63 0.73 -21.66
C ILE A 386 12.28 2.18 -21.97
N ALA A 387 11.44 2.78 -21.12
CA ALA A 387 11.09 4.17 -21.23
C ALA A 387 12.34 5.06 -21.15
N ALA A 388 13.10 4.97 -20.06
CA ALA A 388 14.29 5.77 -19.84
C ALA A 388 15.29 5.64 -21.00
N GLN A 389 15.54 4.41 -21.47
CA GLN A 389 16.48 4.15 -22.55
C GLN A 389 16.01 4.75 -23.88
N LYS A 390 14.72 4.67 -24.21
CA LYS A 390 14.16 5.26 -25.43
C LYS A 390 14.19 6.79 -25.41
N PHE A 391 13.85 7.40 -24.28
CA PHE A 391 13.90 8.87 -24.12
C PHE A 391 15.35 9.38 -24.17
N LEU A 392 16.29 8.66 -23.54
CA LEU A 392 17.72 8.97 -23.60
C LEU A 392 18.25 8.94 -25.04
N TYR A 393 17.88 7.94 -25.84
CA TYR A 393 18.28 7.87 -27.26
C TYR A 393 17.74 9.02 -28.11
N ARG A 394 16.60 9.60 -27.74
CA ARG A 394 15.98 10.74 -28.43
C ARG A 394 16.55 12.09 -27.98
N GLY A 395 17.42 12.12 -26.96
CA GLY A 395 17.89 13.36 -26.35
C GLY A 395 16.84 14.05 -25.47
N GLU A 396 15.79 13.35 -25.07
CA GLU A 396 14.68 13.85 -24.25
C GLU A 396 14.83 13.42 -22.78
N GLU A 397 16.01 13.69 -22.21
CA GLU A 397 16.36 13.19 -20.87
C GLU A 397 15.48 13.79 -19.76
N ASP A 398 15.04 15.03 -19.94
CA ASP A 398 14.14 15.76 -19.04
C ASP A 398 12.79 15.04 -18.84
N LYS A 399 12.31 14.30 -19.84
CA LYS A 399 11.04 13.57 -19.80
C LYS A 399 11.13 12.19 -19.16
N ILE A 400 12.34 11.68 -18.89
CA ILE A 400 12.54 10.34 -18.33
C ILE A 400 11.81 10.22 -16.98
N ARG A 401 11.94 11.23 -16.12
CA ARG A 401 11.33 11.24 -14.79
C ARG A 401 9.81 11.09 -14.88
N ASP A 402 9.15 11.99 -15.60
CA ASP A 402 7.68 12.01 -15.72
C ASP A 402 7.15 10.72 -16.33
N ARG A 403 7.87 10.19 -17.32
CA ARG A 403 7.54 8.91 -17.93
C ARG A 403 7.61 7.75 -16.94
N MET A 404 8.65 7.71 -16.09
CA MET A 404 8.76 6.67 -15.07
C MET A 404 7.62 6.78 -14.06
N GLU A 405 7.27 7.99 -13.60
CA GLU A 405 6.14 8.19 -12.68
C GLU A 405 4.83 7.68 -13.29
N LEU A 406 4.57 8.00 -14.56
CA LEU A 406 3.39 7.54 -15.28
C LEU A 406 3.33 6.01 -15.39
N VAL A 407 4.46 5.36 -15.73
CA VAL A 407 4.54 3.90 -15.81
C VAL A 407 4.27 3.27 -14.44
N VAL A 408 4.87 3.79 -13.37
CA VAL A 408 4.65 3.29 -12.01
C VAL A 408 3.18 3.42 -11.65
N ARG A 409 2.56 4.59 -11.81
CA ARG A 409 1.14 4.82 -11.50
C ARG A 409 0.22 3.92 -12.32
N ALA A 410 0.54 3.63 -13.58
CA ALA A 410 -0.28 2.74 -14.40
C ALA A 410 -0.46 1.34 -13.79
N TYR A 411 0.52 0.83 -13.03
CA TYR A 411 0.43 -0.45 -12.34
C TYR A 411 -0.45 -0.43 -11.07
N ASP A 412 -0.95 0.73 -10.62
CA ASP A 412 -1.65 0.90 -9.34
C ASP A 412 -0.89 0.25 -8.17
N PRO A 413 0.41 0.55 -7.96
CA PRO A 413 1.18 -0.14 -6.94
C PRO A 413 0.65 0.23 -5.55
N CYS A 414 0.45 -0.80 -4.74
CA CYS A 414 0.12 -0.66 -3.34
C CYS A 414 1.36 -1.03 -2.54
N ILE A 415 2.17 -0.01 -2.22
CA ILE A 415 3.51 -0.21 -1.65
C ILE A 415 3.38 -0.85 -0.27
N SER A 416 2.39 -0.43 0.53
CA SER A 416 2.12 -1.07 1.81
C SER A 416 1.79 -2.54 1.60
N CYS A 417 0.87 -2.91 0.67
CA CYS A 417 0.55 -4.33 0.42
C CYS A 417 1.79 -5.15 -0.03
N SER A 418 2.97 -4.58 -0.30
CA SER A 418 4.17 -5.34 -0.75
C SER A 418 5.32 -5.39 0.26
N ALA A 419 5.27 -4.62 1.35
CA ALA A 419 6.31 -4.55 2.37
C ALA A 419 6.19 -5.71 3.40
N HIS A 420 6.70 -6.89 3.04
CA HIS A 420 6.64 -8.10 3.88
C HIS A 420 8.00 -8.56 4.45
N MET A 421 9.13 -7.99 4.04
CA MET A 421 10.45 -8.58 4.33
C MET A 421 11.30 -7.79 5.35
N ALA A 422 11.71 -8.44 6.45
CA ALA A 422 12.88 -8.02 7.23
C ALA A 422 13.99 -9.07 7.13
N LYS A 423 15.25 -8.62 6.98
CA LYS A 423 16.41 -9.51 7.14
C LYS A 423 16.66 -9.74 8.64
N ILE A 424 16.21 -10.86 9.16
CA ILE A 424 16.46 -11.25 10.55
C ILE A 424 17.80 -12.01 10.61
N LYS A 425 18.85 -11.36 11.14
CA LYS A 425 20.06 -12.08 11.57
C LYS A 425 19.78 -12.68 12.95
N LYS A 426 19.80 -14.01 13.08
CA LYS A 426 19.82 -14.68 14.39
C LYS A 426 21.16 -14.36 15.06
N VAL A 427 21.12 -13.55 16.12
CA VAL A 427 22.28 -13.24 16.95
C VAL A 427 22.28 -14.20 18.16
N PRO A 428 23.45 -14.67 18.63
CA PRO A 428 23.55 -15.44 19.88
C PRO A 428 22.91 -14.68 21.06
N LYS A 429 22.30 -15.41 22.01
CA LYS A 429 21.49 -14.85 23.12
C LYS A 429 22.21 -13.79 23.97
N GLU A 430 23.53 -13.78 23.97
CA GLU A 430 24.36 -12.90 24.80
C GLU A 430 24.83 -11.64 24.05
N ASP A 431 24.77 -11.61 22.71
CA ASP A 431 25.32 -10.53 21.89
C ASP A 431 24.37 -9.32 21.79
N TRP A 432 23.05 -9.52 21.97
CA TRP A 432 22.09 -8.42 21.81
C TRP A 432 22.14 -7.40 22.95
N LYS A 433 22.42 -7.80 24.20
CA LYS A 433 22.56 -6.85 25.32
C LYS A 433 23.83 -6.02 25.17
N THR A 434 24.91 -6.65 24.71
CA THR A 434 26.19 -6.01 24.43
C THR A 434 26.06 -5.03 23.27
N LYS A 435 25.46 -5.44 22.15
CA LYS A 435 25.15 -4.54 21.04
C LYS A 435 24.12 -3.47 21.39
N LEU A 436 23.10 -3.74 22.20
CA LEU A 436 22.17 -2.72 22.66
C LEU A 436 22.89 -1.68 23.53
N ASN A 437 23.86 -2.11 24.35
CA ASN A 437 24.72 -1.21 25.12
C ASN A 437 25.73 -0.45 24.24
N GLU A 438 26.21 -1.02 23.14
CA GLU A 438 27.03 -0.33 22.13
C GLU A 438 26.21 0.68 21.31
N ILE A 439 25.00 0.31 20.87
CA ILE A 439 24.05 1.20 20.17
C ILE A 439 23.61 2.34 21.10
N LYS A 440 23.39 2.08 22.40
CA LYS A 440 23.12 3.13 23.40
C LYS A 440 24.31 4.08 23.63
N LYS A 441 25.53 3.66 23.29
CA LYS A 441 26.77 4.44 23.41
C LYS A 441 27.14 5.21 22.15
N ASN A 442 26.67 4.80 20.96
CA ASN A 442 26.85 5.56 19.73
C ASN A 442 25.81 6.68 19.66
N ARG A 443 26.24 7.91 19.95
CA ARG A 443 25.40 9.10 19.82
C ARG A 443 26.12 10.07 18.89
N SER A 444 25.56 10.28 17.70
CA SER A 444 25.92 11.42 16.85
C SER A 444 25.43 12.73 17.50
N ASP A 445 25.48 13.83 16.75
CA ASP A 445 24.91 15.12 17.14
C ASP A 445 23.43 15.04 17.56
N ASP A 446 22.68 14.02 17.11
CA ASP A 446 21.29 13.73 17.50
C ASP A 446 21.14 13.40 19.02
N GLY A 447 22.26 13.22 19.73
CA GLY A 447 22.30 13.07 21.19
C GLY A 447 22.35 14.38 21.98
N ALA A 448 22.49 15.54 21.32
CA ALA A 448 22.75 16.83 21.95
C ALA A 448 21.69 17.24 22.99
N GLY A 449 20.40 17.06 22.67
CA GLY A 449 19.30 17.39 23.59
C GLY A 449 19.34 16.57 24.89
N ILE A 450 19.68 15.28 24.79
CA ILE A 450 19.79 14.38 25.95
C ILE A 450 20.98 14.78 26.83
N GLU A 451 22.12 15.09 26.22
CA GLU A 451 23.34 15.47 26.96
C GLU A 451 23.13 16.75 27.75
N LEU A 452 22.57 17.79 27.11
CA LEU A 452 22.22 19.04 27.78
C LEU A 452 21.24 18.82 28.93
N ALA A 453 20.20 18.02 28.69
CA ALA A 453 19.18 17.73 29.70
C ALA A 453 19.77 17.02 30.94
N LEU A 454 20.66 16.06 30.73
CA LEU A 454 21.35 15.36 31.82
C LEU A 454 22.28 16.29 32.59
N GLU A 455 22.99 17.18 31.90
CA GLU A 455 23.93 18.11 32.53
C GLU A 455 23.22 19.19 33.36
N LEU A 456 22.11 19.74 32.85
CA LEU A 456 21.23 20.67 33.59
C LEU A 456 20.68 20.03 34.87
N ARG A 457 20.29 18.75 34.81
CA ARG A 457 19.83 18.00 35.99
C ARG A 457 20.91 17.81 37.04
N LYS A 458 22.13 17.46 36.64
CA LYS A 458 23.27 17.34 37.58
C LYS A 458 23.52 18.64 38.34
N HIS A 459 23.19 19.78 37.72
CA HIS A 459 23.35 21.12 38.29
C HIS A 459 22.07 21.66 38.95
N GLY A 460 21.09 20.79 39.23
CA GLY A 460 19.95 21.11 40.08
C GLY A 460 18.75 21.72 39.38
N VAL A 461 18.73 21.80 38.04
CA VAL A 461 17.54 22.25 37.29
C VAL A 461 16.45 21.17 37.34
N ARG A 462 15.31 21.49 37.96
CA ARG A 462 14.24 20.50 38.26
C ARG A 462 13.23 20.31 37.12
N ASP A 463 13.04 21.31 36.27
CA ASP A 463 12.03 21.32 35.19
C ASP A 463 12.65 20.91 33.83
N VAL A 464 13.41 19.80 33.82
CA VAL A 464 14.05 19.25 32.62
C VAL A 464 13.67 17.78 32.50
N TRP A 465 13.12 17.39 31.35
CA TRP A 465 12.57 16.04 31.12
C TRP A 465 13.14 15.41 29.85
N LEU A 466 13.38 14.10 29.89
CA LEU A 466 13.67 13.31 28.71
C LEU A 466 12.37 12.78 28.11
N GLU A 467 12.34 12.60 26.78
CA GLU A 467 11.19 12.05 26.05
C GLU A 467 10.66 10.75 26.69
N SER A 468 11.56 9.85 27.08
CA SER A 468 11.22 8.55 27.68
C SER A 468 10.50 8.63 29.03
N GLU A 469 10.52 9.79 29.69
CA GLU A 469 9.98 9.95 31.05
C GLU A 469 8.62 10.64 31.07
N MET A 470 8.13 11.13 29.92
CA MET A 470 6.90 11.94 29.87
C MET A 470 5.60 11.13 29.99
N GLY A 471 5.66 9.81 29.76
CA GLY A 471 4.49 8.91 29.87
C GLY A 471 4.02 8.61 31.30
N GLU A 472 4.87 8.82 32.32
CA GLU A 472 4.57 8.47 33.72
C GLU A 472 4.03 9.65 34.56
N ARG A 473 4.06 10.88 34.03
CA ARG A 473 3.69 12.10 34.78
C ARG A 473 2.91 13.11 33.94
N GLU A 474 1.77 12.68 33.40
CA GLU A 474 0.89 13.50 32.55
C GLU A 474 0.32 14.78 33.23
N ALA A 475 0.29 14.84 34.57
CA ALA A 475 -0.54 15.81 35.29
C ALA A 475 0.07 17.21 35.50
N SER A 476 1.40 17.39 35.43
CA SER A 476 2.04 18.65 35.84
C SER A 476 2.14 19.72 34.75
N TRP A 477 2.08 19.34 33.46
CA TRP A 477 2.32 20.25 32.32
C TRP A 477 1.08 20.49 31.43
N LYS A 478 0.05 19.62 31.50
CA LYS A 478 -1.24 19.83 30.80
C LYS A 478 -2.07 21.00 31.38
N ASN A 479 -1.79 21.44 32.61
CA ASN A 479 -2.56 22.49 33.32
C ASN A 479 -1.91 23.89 33.34
N GLY A 480 -0.84 24.15 32.59
CA GLY A 480 -0.05 25.38 32.71
C GLY A 480 -0.04 26.30 31.49
N ILE A 481 -0.13 27.61 31.73
CA ILE A 481 0.13 28.73 30.79
C ILE A 481 1.62 28.86 30.43
N ARG A 482 2.49 27.99 30.98
CA ARG A 482 3.95 28.11 30.87
C ARG A 482 4.47 27.61 29.52
N PRO A 483 5.36 28.36 28.84
CA PRO A 483 5.95 27.95 27.58
C PRO A 483 6.85 26.72 27.77
N VAL A 484 6.79 25.76 26.84
CA VAL A 484 7.66 24.59 26.81
C VAL A 484 8.78 24.83 25.80
N VAL A 485 10.01 24.55 26.20
CA VAL A 485 11.17 24.63 25.31
C VAL A 485 11.68 23.22 25.03
N PHE A 486 11.68 22.84 23.76
CA PHE A 486 12.28 21.60 23.29
C PHE A 486 13.76 21.85 22.97
N LEU A 487 14.61 20.90 23.36
CA LEU A 487 16.05 20.94 23.14
C LEU A 487 16.40 19.78 22.21
N ASP A 488 16.86 20.08 20.99
CA ASP A 488 17.29 19.01 20.07
C ASP A 488 18.30 19.52 19.04
N ALA A 489 18.97 18.57 18.36
CA ALA A 489 19.65 18.87 17.12
C ALA A 489 18.62 19.12 16.01
N VAL A 490 18.77 20.23 15.28
CA VAL A 490 17.84 20.60 14.20
C VAL A 490 18.67 21.00 12.99
N ASP A 491 18.46 20.35 11.85
CA ASP A 491 19.11 20.74 10.60
C ASP A 491 18.33 21.87 9.93
N PHE A 492 18.86 23.09 10.05
CA PHE A 492 18.37 24.29 9.42
C PHE A 492 19.37 24.86 8.39
N LYS A 493 20.27 24.00 7.87
CA LYS A 493 21.22 24.28 6.78
C LYS A 493 22.17 25.45 7.04
N GLU A 494 22.61 25.59 8.28
CA GLU A 494 23.55 26.62 8.72
C GLU A 494 24.92 26.04 9.12
N LYS A 495 25.80 26.87 9.66
CA LYS A 495 27.11 26.42 10.18
C LYS A 495 26.91 25.45 11.37
N PRO A 496 27.61 24.30 11.41
CA PRO A 496 27.58 23.38 12.54
C PRO A 496 27.86 24.08 13.87
N GLY A 497 27.12 23.71 14.92
CA GLY A 497 27.20 24.34 16.25
C GLY A 497 26.46 25.68 16.36
N LYS A 498 25.87 26.22 15.29
CA LYS A 498 24.99 27.39 15.41
C LYS A 498 23.78 27.03 16.28
N VAL A 499 23.52 27.85 17.28
CA VAL A 499 22.34 27.72 18.16
C VAL A 499 21.28 28.71 17.68
N THR A 500 20.03 28.27 17.58
CA THR A 500 18.92 29.14 17.20
C THR A 500 17.65 28.77 17.95
N PHE A 501 16.83 29.77 18.24
CA PHE A 501 15.56 29.61 18.96
C PHE A 501 14.40 29.83 17.99
N PHE A 502 13.59 28.79 17.79
CA PHE A 502 12.48 28.80 16.84
C PHE A 502 11.14 28.68 17.57
N PRO A 503 10.10 29.41 17.15
CA PRO A 503 8.74 29.07 17.54
C PRO A 503 8.38 27.67 17.03
N LEU A 504 7.78 26.82 17.88
CA LEU A 504 7.53 25.42 17.54
C LEU A 504 6.65 25.26 16.27
N HIS A 505 5.68 26.15 16.06
CA HIS A 505 4.83 26.16 14.88
C HIS A 505 5.60 26.40 13.56
N HIS A 506 6.74 27.07 13.62
CA HIS A 506 7.57 27.39 12.45
C HIS A 506 8.42 26.19 11.99
N VAL A 507 8.65 25.25 12.92
CA VAL A 507 9.40 24.02 12.68
C VAL A 507 8.56 23.02 11.88
N PHE A 508 7.24 22.99 12.11
CA PHE A 508 6.29 22.18 11.34
C PHE A 508 6.15 22.57 9.87
N SER A 509 6.45 23.82 9.52
CA SER A 509 6.25 24.33 8.16
C SER A 509 7.48 24.22 7.26
N ASN A 510 8.70 24.25 7.82
CA ASN A 510 9.90 24.50 7.00
C ASN A 510 11.20 23.73 7.38
N SER A 511 11.19 22.81 8.35
CA SER A 511 12.42 22.09 8.77
C SER A 511 12.22 20.58 8.93
N ALA A 512 13.26 19.80 8.64
CA ALA A 512 13.31 18.38 8.97
C ALA A 512 13.65 18.22 10.46
N LEU A 513 12.65 17.89 11.28
CA LEU A 513 12.86 17.50 12.67
C LEU A 513 13.43 16.08 12.76
N SER A 514 14.12 15.78 13.86
CA SER A 514 14.42 14.40 14.23
C SER A 514 13.10 13.58 14.25
N HIS A 515 13.18 12.34 13.79
CA HIS A 515 12.07 11.39 13.70
C HIS A 515 11.40 11.05 15.05
N ARG A 516 11.96 11.56 16.16
CA ARG A 516 11.52 11.33 17.54
C ARG A 516 10.58 12.43 18.07
N LEU A 517 10.78 13.69 17.69
CA LEU A 517 9.93 14.79 18.16
C LEU A 517 8.53 14.83 17.52
N LEU A 518 8.41 14.41 16.25
CA LEU A 518 7.16 14.51 15.47
C LEU A 518 5.98 13.66 16.01
N PRO A 519 6.19 12.37 16.38
CA PRO A 519 5.13 11.55 16.99
C PRO A 519 4.68 12.08 18.36
N PHE A 520 5.60 12.69 19.12
CA PHE A 520 5.33 13.24 20.44
C PHE A 520 4.41 14.47 20.38
N ILE A 521 4.77 15.48 19.59
CA ILE A 521 4.00 16.73 19.52
C ILE A 521 2.59 16.47 18.96
N SER A 522 2.48 15.61 17.94
CA SER A 522 1.21 15.31 17.26
C SER A 522 0.18 14.55 18.12
N SER A 523 0.61 13.86 19.19
CA SER A 523 -0.27 13.02 20.01
C SER A 523 -0.64 13.60 21.37
N GLN A 524 0.11 14.59 21.90
CA GLN A 524 0.01 15.01 23.30
C GLN A 524 -0.14 16.52 23.56
N THR A 525 -0.06 17.38 22.54
CA THR A 525 -0.11 18.85 22.72
C THR A 525 -1.33 19.50 22.06
N ASN A 526 -1.95 20.48 22.73
CA ASN A 526 -3.07 21.24 22.15
C ASN A 526 -2.57 22.45 21.32
N ASN A 527 -3.41 22.96 20.41
CA ASN A 527 -3.04 24.07 19.51
C ASN A 527 -2.56 25.35 20.23
N MET A 528 -3.03 25.61 21.45
CA MET A 528 -2.62 26.77 22.22
C MET A 528 -1.20 26.60 22.81
N GLN A 529 -0.86 25.39 23.27
CA GLN A 529 0.49 25.04 23.70
C GLN A 529 1.49 25.06 22.55
N ILE A 530 1.12 24.56 21.36
CA ILE A 530 2.01 24.60 20.18
C ILE A 530 2.39 26.04 19.82
N ARG A 531 1.46 27.00 19.94
CA ARG A 531 1.73 28.42 19.69
C ARG A 531 2.65 29.07 20.72
N ASN A 532 2.62 28.59 21.96
CA ASN A 532 3.39 29.14 23.08
C ASN A 532 4.65 28.33 23.41
N SER A 533 5.05 27.38 22.56
CA SER A 533 6.24 26.54 22.76
C SER A 533 7.33 26.87 21.73
N PHE A 534 8.57 26.56 22.10
CA PHE A 534 9.76 26.89 21.31
C PHE A 534 10.71 25.71 21.19
N VAL A 535 11.59 25.75 20.20
CA VAL A 535 12.69 24.80 20.03
C VAL A 535 13.99 25.57 20.10
N LEU A 536 14.86 25.22 21.04
CA LEU A 536 16.27 25.60 20.99
C LEU A 536 16.99 24.55 20.15
N GLY A 537 17.21 24.86 18.88
CA GLY A 537 17.86 23.98 17.92
C GLY A 537 19.37 24.25 17.85
N ILE A 538 20.16 23.18 17.87
CA ILE A 538 21.60 23.24 17.57
C ILE A 538 21.83 22.60 16.19
N GLN A 539 22.48 23.33 15.28
CA GLN A 539 22.79 22.82 13.94
C GLN A 539 23.81 21.67 14.03
N PRO A 540 23.46 20.45 13.60
CA PRO A 540 24.41 19.34 13.57
C PRO A 540 25.45 19.51 12.45
N GLU A 541 26.62 18.88 12.63
CA GLU A 541 27.63 18.71 11.58
C GLU A 541 27.22 17.63 10.57
N SER A 542 26.53 16.58 11.05
CA SER A 542 25.93 15.55 10.20
C SER A 542 24.62 15.03 10.79
N ILE A 543 23.66 14.75 9.92
CA ILE A 543 22.40 14.05 10.25
C ILE A 543 22.54 12.52 10.16
N GLU A 544 23.72 12.01 9.79
CA GLU A 544 24.01 10.57 9.73
C GLU A 544 24.38 10.00 11.11
N GLU A 545 24.11 8.71 11.34
CA GLU A 545 24.49 8.03 12.58
C GLU A 545 26.03 8.01 12.74
N GLY A 546 26.49 8.40 13.93
CA GLY A 546 27.90 8.59 14.27
C GLY A 546 28.20 8.13 15.70
N GLN A 547 29.49 8.02 16.03
CA GLN A 547 29.92 7.48 17.33
C GLN A 547 30.06 8.54 18.43
N LYS A 548 30.19 9.82 18.09
CA LYS A 548 30.38 10.94 19.03
C LYS A 548 29.68 12.20 18.53
N ILE A 549 29.33 13.08 19.47
CA ILE A 549 28.96 14.47 19.18
C ILE A 549 30.18 15.19 18.60
N SER A 550 29.96 15.96 17.54
CA SER A 550 30.96 16.81 16.90
C SER A 550 31.49 17.86 17.86
N ASN A 551 32.74 18.29 17.66
CA ASN A 551 33.34 19.33 18.50
C ASN A 551 32.53 20.64 18.45
N SER A 552 32.00 21.01 17.28
CA SER A 552 31.17 22.20 17.10
C SER A 552 29.87 22.15 17.90
N VAL A 553 29.20 20.99 17.94
CA VAL A 553 27.96 20.83 18.73
C VAL A 553 28.29 20.75 20.23
N HIS A 554 29.40 20.14 20.62
CA HIS A 554 29.84 20.08 22.01
C HIS A 554 30.20 21.47 22.58
N GLU A 555 30.88 22.31 21.81
CA GLU A 555 31.16 23.71 22.18
C GLU A 555 29.87 24.50 22.35
N ALA A 556 28.92 24.35 21.41
CA ALA A 556 27.61 24.99 21.47
C ALA A 556 26.80 24.55 22.70
N LEU A 557 26.80 23.24 23.00
CA LEU A 557 26.16 22.69 24.20
C LEU A 557 26.74 23.29 25.47
N THR A 558 28.07 23.39 25.55
CA THR A 558 28.76 23.97 26.71
C THR A 558 28.39 25.44 26.89
N GLU A 559 28.28 26.20 25.81
CA GLU A 559 27.89 27.61 25.84
C GLU A 559 26.42 27.80 26.26
N VAL A 560 25.51 27.02 25.67
CA VAL A 560 24.08 27.01 26.06
C VAL A 560 23.93 26.67 27.53
N PHE A 561 24.63 25.64 27.99
CA PHE A 561 24.62 25.21 29.37
C PHE A 561 25.08 26.32 30.33
N LYS A 562 26.20 27.01 30.02
CA LYS A 562 26.68 28.16 30.81
C LYS A 562 25.66 29.30 30.88
N GLN A 563 24.92 29.53 29.81
CA GLN A 563 23.90 30.59 29.77
C GLN A 563 22.63 30.21 30.55
N LEU A 564 22.28 28.93 30.61
CA LEU A 564 21.08 28.47 31.33
C LEU A 564 21.28 28.32 32.85
N ILE A 565 22.53 28.29 33.33
CA ILE A 565 22.88 28.17 34.76
C ILE A 565 23.30 29.51 35.40
N LYS A 566 23.62 30.52 34.58
CA LYS A 566 23.74 31.91 35.04
C LYS A 566 22.37 32.45 35.43
#